data_AF-D9PKJ0-F1
#
_entry.id   AF-D9PKJ0-F1
#
_cell.length_a   1.000
_cell.length_b   1.000
_cell.length_c   1.000
_cell.angle_alpha   90.00
_cell.angle_beta   90.00
_cell.angle_gamma   90.00
#
_symmetry.space_group_name_H-M   'P 1'
#
loop_
_entity.id
_entity.type
_entity.pdbx_description
1 polymer ?
#
loop_
_entity_poly.entity_id
_entity_poly.type
_entity_poly.pdbx_seq_one_letter_code
_entity_poly.pdbx_strand_id
1 'polypeptide(L)' 'TVVTVGGEAHRQVFRVECRVDELGVAAVGEGGSRRAAEQQAAESVLALMAGQRAGGA' A
#
# COMPACT_ATOMS: atom_id res chain seq x y z
N THR A 1 4.68 -6.03 0.97
CA THR A 1 5.69 -6.34 2.00
C THR A 1 5.54 -5.43 3.20
N VAL A 2 5.66 -5.95 4.43
CA VAL A 2 5.68 -5.10 5.64
C VAL A 2 7.02 -4.35 5.67
N VAL A 3 6.96 -3.02 5.73
CA VAL A 3 8.13 -2.13 5.76
C VAL A 3 8.53 -1.84 7.19
N THR A 4 7.57 -1.50 8.04
CA THR A 4 7.81 -1.27 9.47
C THR A 4 6.62 -1.72 10.32
N VAL A 5 6.92 -2.08 11.56
CA VAL A 5 5.95 -2.19 12.65
C VAL A 5 6.50 -1.35 13.79
N GLY A 6 5.75 -0.35 14.23
CA GLY A 6 6.17 0.60 15.25
C GLY A 6 5.05 0.94 16.22
N GLY A 7 5.34 1.84 17.16
CA GLY A 7 4.41 2.22 18.22
C GLY A 7 4.41 1.24 19.39
N GLU A 8 3.63 1.59 20.41
CA GLU A 8 3.48 0.77 21.62
C GLU A 8 2.66 -0.49 21.30
N ALA A 9 2.82 -1.57 22.08
CA ALA A 9 2.15 -2.84 21.82
C ALA A 9 0.61 -2.75 21.68
N HIS A 10 -0.02 -1.80 22.39
CA HIS A 10 -1.45 -1.55 22.36
C HIS A 10 -1.87 -0.46 21.35
N ARG A 11 -0.91 0.16 20.66
CA ARG A 11 -1.07 1.19 19.62
C ARG A 11 -0.08 0.96 18.48
N GLN A 12 0.00 -0.28 18.02
CA GLN A 12 0.90 -0.64 16.93
C GLN A 12 0.45 0.03 15.64
N VAL A 13 1.44 0.48 14.86
CA VAL A 13 1.27 1.00 13.51
C VAL A 13 2.07 0.12 12.58
N PHE A 14 1.39 -0.40 11.56
CA PHE A 14 1.97 -1.21 10.50
C PHE A 14 2.09 -0.35 9.25
N ARG A 15 3.25 -0.37 8.60
CA ARG A 15 3.48 0.23 7.29
C ARG A 15 3.76 -0.88 6.29
N VAL A 16 3.04 -0.91 5.17
CA VAL A 16 3.11 -1.97 4.17
C VAL A 16 3.26 -1.35 2.78
N GLU A 17 4.21 -1.83 1.99
CA GLU A 17 4.33 -1.52 0.57
C GLU A 17 3.54 -2.55 -0.25
N CYS A 18 2.72 -2.09 -1.17
CA CYS A 18 2.16 -2.88 -2.27
C CYS A 18 2.85 -2.46 -3.56
N ARG A 19 3.31 -3.43 -4.36
CA ARG A 19 4.03 -3.20 -5.61
C ARG A 19 3.50 -4.14 -6.69
N VAL A 20 3.39 -3.63 -7.92
CA VAL A 20 3.13 -4.39 -9.15
C VAL A 20 4.27 -4.11 -10.11
N ASP A 21 5.21 -5.05 -10.20
CA ASP A 21 6.49 -4.86 -10.90
C ASP A 21 6.30 -4.67 -12.41
N GLU A 22 5.36 -5.38 -13.02
CA GLU A 22 5.07 -5.31 -14.46
C GLU A 22 4.57 -3.94 -14.91
N LEU A 23 4.01 -3.17 -13.98
CA LEU A 23 3.48 -1.82 -14.22
C LEU A 23 4.38 -0.73 -13.63
N GLY A 24 5.45 -1.11 -12.92
CA GLY A 24 6.34 -0.17 -12.25
C GLY A 24 5.64 0.70 -11.20
N VAL A 25 4.50 0.26 -10.65
CA VAL A 25 3.74 1.00 -9.64
C VAL A 25 3.94 0.41 -8.26
N ALA A 26 4.07 1.28 -7.27
CA ALA A 26 4.08 0.92 -5.87
C ALA A 26 3.40 2.01 -5.04
N ALA A 27 2.77 1.60 -3.94
CA ALA A 27 2.25 2.50 -2.93
C ALA A 27 2.46 1.93 -1.54
N VAL A 28 2.49 2.80 -0.54
CA VAL A 28 2.62 2.42 0.87
C VAL A 28 1.34 2.77 1.61
N GLY A 29 0.84 1.82 2.38
CA GLY A 29 -0.28 2.00 3.29
C GLY A 29 0.13 1.82 4.74
N GLU A 30 -0.62 2.45 5.65
CA GLU A 30 -0.44 2.42 7.09
C GLU A 30 -1.75 2.06 7.80
N GLY A 31 -1.67 1.33 8.91
CA GLY A 31 -2.85 0.97 9.68
C GLY A 31 -2.53 0.35 11.03
N GLY A 32 -3.53 0.33 11.93
CA GLY A 32 -3.41 -0.28 13.26
C GLY A 32 -3.29 -1.80 13.27
N SER A 33 -3.42 -2.43 12.09
CA SER A 33 -3.14 -3.84 11.87
C SER A 33 -2.46 -4.01 10.52
N ARG A 34 -1.70 -5.11 10.36
CA ARG A 34 -1.09 -5.47 9.08
C ARG A 34 -2.11 -5.48 7.93
N ARG A 35 -3.29 -6.07 8.17
CA ARG A 35 -4.37 -6.16 7.18
C ARG A 35 -4.87 -4.77 6.74
N ALA A 36 -5.05 -3.84 7.68
CA ALA A 36 -5.50 -2.49 7.35
C ALA A 36 -4.45 -1.74 6.50
N ALA A 37 -3.16 -1.87 6.85
CA ALA A 37 -2.07 -1.30 6.07
C ALA A 37 -1.97 -1.91 4.66
N GLU A 38 -2.16 -3.23 4.53
CA GLU A 38 -2.22 -3.94 3.25
C GLU A 38 -3.38 -3.44 2.37
N GLN A 39 -4.57 -3.28 2.95
CA GLN A 39 -5.75 -2.77 2.23
C GLN A 39 -5.51 -1.35 1.71
N GLN A 40 -5.03 -0.44 2.55
CA GLN A 40 -4.74 0.94 2.12
C GLN A 40 -3.66 0.98 1.04
N ALA A 41 -2.60 0.17 1.15
CA ALA A 41 -1.55 0.09 0.14
C ALA A 41 -2.11 -0.40 -1.21
N ALA A 42 -2.95 -1.43 -1.18
CA ALA A 42 -3.57 -1.99 -2.38
C ALA A 42 -4.57 -1.02 -3.04
N GLU A 43 -5.40 -0.33 -2.25
CA GLU A 43 -6.32 0.71 -2.76
C GLU A 43 -5.55 1.84 -3.46
N SER A 44 -4.42 2.25 -2.89
CA SER A 44 -3.56 3.27 -3.48
C SER A 44 -2.94 2.81 -4.80
N VAL A 45 -2.46 1.56 -4.87
CA VAL A 45 -1.98 0.96 -6.13
C VAL A 45 -3.09 0.88 -7.18
N LEU A 46 -4.30 0.46 -6.79
CA LEU A 46 -5.45 0.39 -7.70
C LEU A 46 -5.82 1.77 -8.25
N ALA A 47 -5.76 2.82 -7.44
CA ALA A 47 -5.99 4.20 -7.87
C ALA A 47 -4.94 4.66 -8.91
N LEU A 48 -3.66 4.34 -8.69
CA LEU A 48 -2.58 4.62 -9.66
C LEU A 48 -2.82 3.87 -10.98
N MET A 49 -3.18 2.58 -10.91
CA MET A 49 -3.48 1.76 -12.10
C MET A 49 -4.72 2.25 -12.86
N ALA A 50 -5.74 2.74 -12.15
CA ALA A 50 -6.93 3.33 -12.78
C ALA A 50 -6.58 4.61 -13.56
N GLY A 51 -5.67 5.44 -13.03
CA GLY A 51 -5.14 6.61 -13.74
C GLY A 51 -4.31 6.24 -14.99
N GLN A 52 -3.52 5.16 -14.92
CA GLN A 52 -2.71 4.71 -16.05
C GLN A 52 -3.52 4.13 -17.22
N ARG A 53 -4.73 3.61 -16.97
CA ARG A 53 -5.62 3.12 -18.04
C ARG A 53 -6.07 4.22 -19.01
N ALA A 54 -5.96 5.50 -18.65
CA ALA A 54 -6.31 6.63 -19.51
C ALA A 54 -5.16 7.14 -20.39
N GLY A 55 -3.93 6.64 -20.21
CA GLY A 55 -2.72 7.15 -20.86
C GLY A 55 -2.16 6.30 -22.02
N GLY A 56 -2.90 5.28 -22.46
CA GLY A 56 -2.52 4.47 -23.63
C GLY A 56 -3.25 4.94 -24.88
N ALA A 57 -2.73 5.99 -25.53
CA ALA A 57 -3.11 6.45 -26.86
C ALA A 57 -1.89 6.37 -27.79
#